data_AF-A0A7Y0SN93-F1
#
_entry.id   AF-A0A7Y0SN93-F1
#
_cell.length_a   1.000
_cell.length_b   1.000
_cell.length_c   1.000
_cell.angle_alpha   90.00
_cell.angle_beta   90.00
_cell.angle_gamma   90.00
#
_symmetry.space_group_name_H-M   'P 1'
#
loop_
_entity.id
_entity.type
_entity.pdbx_description
1 polymer ?
#
loop_
_entity_poly.entity_id
_entity_poly.type
_entity_poly.pdbx_seq_one_letter_code
_entity_poly.pdbx_strand_id
1 'polypeptide(L)'
;VTDTLILRPLINWDKEDIINLAREIGTEDFAKTMPEYCGVISKKPTVKAVKGKLEAEEEKFDFSILEQVVQEARMMDIRDIAKESEQAAPEVEQVQAVEEHAVVLDIRSPEEEDDNPLE
;
A
#
# COMPACT_ATOMS: atom_id res chain seq x y z
N VAL A 1 11.66 13.70 -19.72
CA VAL A 1 12.88 14.25 -19.08
C VAL A 1 12.39 15.32 -18.13
N THR A 2 12.82 15.30 -16.86
CA THR A 2 12.44 16.35 -15.90
C THR A 2 13.62 17.30 -15.73
N ASP A 3 13.31 18.59 -15.57
CA ASP A 3 14.30 19.63 -15.26
C ASP A 3 14.65 19.64 -13.76
N THR A 4 13.89 18.90 -12.95
CA THR A 4 14.10 18.78 -11.50
C THR A 4 15.18 17.75 -11.18
N LEU A 5 16.07 18.09 -10.24
CA LEU A 5 17.08 17.17 -9.72
C LEU A 5 16.43 15.96 -9.04
N ILE A 6 16.71 14.75 -9.55
CA ILE A 6 16.32 13.49 -8.91
C ILE A 6 17.52 12.93 -8.13
N LEU A 7 17.41 12.91 -6.81
CA LEU A 7 18.39 12.27 -5.93
C LEU A 7 18.13 10.76 -5.87
N ARG A 8 19.15 9.96 -6.17
CA ARG A 8 19.11 8.49 -6.07
C ARG A 8 20.22 8.00 -5.13
N PRO A 9 20.08 8.22 -3.81
CA PRO A 9 21.14 7.95 -2.85
C PRO A 9 21.57 6.48 -2.79
N LEU A 10 20.69 5.56 -3.16
CA LEU A 10 20.92 4.11 -3.11
C LEU A 10 21.27 3.49 -4.47
N ILE A 11 21.55 4.29 -5.51
CA ILE A 11 21.67 3.79 -6.90
C ILE A 11 22.81 2.77 -7.10
N ASN A 12 23.84 2.82 -6.26
CA ASN A 12 25.00 1.94 -6.30
C ASN A 12 25.08 0.97 -5.12
N TRP A 13 24.03 0.87 -4.30
CA TRP A 13 24.00 -0.02 -3.13
C TRP A 13 23.41 -1.36 -3.52
N ASP A 14 23.97 -2.43 -2.95
CA ASP A 14 23.39 -3.76 -3.04
C ASP A 14 22.22 -3.90 -2.06
N LYS A 15 21.33 -4.86 -2.35
CA LYS A 15 20.11 -5.08 -1.55
C LYS A 15 20.41 -5.37 -0.09
N GLU A 16 21.45 -6.16 0.19
CA GLU A 16 21.84 -6.50 1.56
C GLU A 16 22.29 -5.28 2.36
N ASP A 17 23.03 -4.35 1.74
CA ASP A 17 23.46 -3.12 2.41
C ASP A 17 22.26 -2.24 2.77
N ILE A 18 21.29 -2.13 1.86
CA ILE A 18 20.04 -1.38 2.09
C ILE A 18 19.24 -2.01 3.24
N ILE A 19 19.14 -3.34 3.27
CA ILE A 19 18.42 -4.05 4.34
C ILE A 19 19.14 -3.89 5.68
N ASN A 20 20.47 -3.99 5.70
CA ASN A 20 21.26 -3.80 6.92
C ASN A 20 21.10 -2.38 7.46
N LEU A 21 21.12 -1.37 6.59
CA LEU A 21 20.82 0.01 6.98
C LEU A 21 19.39 0.14 7.52
N ALA A 22 18.40 -0.48 6.85
CA ALA A 22 17.01 -0.48 7.32
C ALA A 22 16.84 -1.11 8.71
N ARG A 23 17.63 -2.15 9.03
CA ARG A 23 17.69 -2.74 10.38
C ARG A 23 18.30 -1.77 11.38
N GLU A 24 19.42 -1.14 11.01
CA GLU A 24 20.12 -0.19 11.87
C GLU A 24 19.24 1.01 12.25
N ILE A 25 18.46 1.54 11.30
CA ILE A 25 17.55 2.67 11.53
C ILE A 25 16.15 2.25 12.01
N GLY A 26 15.90 0.94 12.18
CA GLY A 26 14.65 0.40 12.71
C GLY A 26 13.44 0.44 11.76
N THR A 27 13.65 0.60 10.45
CA THR A 27 12.57 0.64 9.45
C THR A 27 12.26 -0.71 8.80
N GLU A 28 13.09 -1.73 9.05
CA GLU A 28 12.97 -3.05 8.40
C GLU A 28 11.58 -3.68 8.59
N ASP A 29 11.06 -3.69 9.81
CA ASP A 29 9.80 -4.36 10.13
C ASP A 29 8.60 -3.68 9.46
N PHE A 30 8.60 -2.35 9.39
CA PHE A 30 7.59 -1.60 8.64
C PHE A 30 7.68 -1.90 7.14
N ALA A 31 8.88 -1.84 6.57
CA ALA A 31 9.10 -2.04 5.13
C ALA A 31 8.71 -3.45 4.66
N LYS A 32 8.93 -4.48 5.48
CA LYS A 32 8.56 -5.89 5.16
C LYS A 32 7.06 -6.09 4.97
N THR A 33 6.23 -5.28 5.62
CA THR A 33 4.76 -5.39 5.56
C THR A 33 4.15 -4.57 4.43
N MET A 34 4.93 -3.75 3.73
CA MET A 34 4.42 -2.92 2.66
C MET A 34 3.93 -3.78 1.49
N PRO A 35 2.70 -3.58 1.00
CA PRO A 35 2.18 -4.32 -0.14
C PRO A 35 2.99 -4.01 -1.40
N GLU A 36 3.49 -5.05 -2.07
CA GLU A 36 4.17 -4.90 -3.35
C GLU A 36 3.18 -4.72 -4.51
N TYR A 37 2.84 -3.47 -4.82
CA TYR A 37 1.93 -3.17 -5.93
C TYR A 37 2.48 -3.61 -7.30
N CYS A 38 3.79 -3.68 -7.47
CA CYS A 38 4.44 -4.18 -8.68
C CYS A 38 4.09 -5.65 -8.97
N GLY A 39 3.88 -6.47 -7.94
CA GLY A 39 3.53 -7.89 -8.09
C GLY A 39 2.08 -8.15 -8.49
N VAL A 40 1.17 -7.21 -8.21
CA VAL A 40 -0.28 -7.38 -8.43
C VAL A 40 -0.68 -7.11 -9.88
N ILE A 41 0.09 -6.31 -10.62
CA ILE A 41 -0.31 -5.77 -11.93
C ILE A 41 0.67 -6.16 -13.06
N SER A 42 1.90 -6.57 -12.73
CA SER A 42 2.96 -6.76 -13.71
C SER A 42 3.18 -8.23 -14.09
N LYS A 43 2.63 -8.66 -15.24
CA LYS A 43 2.82 -10.03 -15.75
C LYS A 43 4.11 -10.26 -16.55
N LYS A 44 4.94 -9.22 -16.77
CA LYS A 44 6.28 -9.21 -17.41
C LYS A 44 6.72 -7.76 -17.61
N PRO A 45 7.41 -7.14 -16.64
CA PRO A 45 7.85 -5.75 -16.79
C PRO A 45 8.85 -5.62 -17.94
N THR A 46 8.70 -4.58 -18.77
CA THR A 46 9.62 -4.30 -19.88
C THR A 46 10.82 -3.49 -19.37
N VAL A 47 12.04 -4.03 -19.52
CA VAL A 47 13.29 -3.36 -19.09
C VAL A 47 13.76 -2.26 -20.04
N LYS A 48 13.18 -2.17 -21.23
CA LYS A 48 13.51 -1.16 -22.25
C LYS A 48 12.25 -0.69 -22.97
N ALA A 49 11.54 0.26 -22.36
CA ALA A 49 10.35 0.84 -22.96
C ALA A 49 10.72 1.65 -24.21
N VAL A 50 9.93 1.52 -25.28
CA VAL A 50 10.07 2.31 -26.50
C VAL A 50 9.29 3.62 -26.31
N LYS A 51 9.98 4.76 -26.37
CA LYS A 51 9.39 6.08 -26.08
C LYS A 51 8.07 6.34 -26.80
N GLY A 52 8.01 6.13 -28.12
CA GLY A 52 6.79 6.37 -28.89
C GLY A 52 5.61 5.47 -28.52
N LYS A 53 5.85 4.28 -27.96
CA LYS A 53 4.76 3.45 -27.40
C LYS A 53 4.27 4.01 -26.07
N LEU A 54 5.17 4.59 -25.26
CA LEU A 54 4.81 5.21 -23.99
C LEU A 54 3.92 6.43 -24.22
N GLU A 55 4.33 7.33 -25.11
CA GLU A 55 3.59 8.55 -25.47
C GLU A 55 2.19 8.24 -25.99
N ALA A 56 2.04 7.21 -26.84
CA ALA A 56 0.74 6.79 -27.37
C ALA A 56 -0.20 6.17 -26.30
N GLU A 57 0.33 5.56 -25.24
CA GLU A 57 -0.48 5.10 -24.11
C GLU A 57 -0.79 6.24 -23.15
N GLU A 58 0.13 7.19 -22.96
CA GLU A 58 -0.08 8.41 -22.16
C GLU A 58 -1.19 9.29 -22.75
N GLU A 59 -1.35 9.37 -24.07
CA GLU A 59 -2.47 10.09 -24.71
C GLU A 59 -3.86 9.53 -24.34
N LYS A 60 -3.94 8.27 -23.91
CA LYS A 60 -5.19 7.65 -23.46
C LYS A 60 -5.45 7.86 -21.97
N PHE A 61 -4.47 8.39 -21.24
CA PHE A 61 -4.54 8.59 -19.80
C PHE A 61 -5.10 9.98 -19.49
N ASP A 62 -6.06 10.03 -18.56
CA ASP A 62 -6.64 11.29 -18.09
C ASP A 62 -5.75 11.90 -16.99
N PHE A 63 -4.98 12.93 -17.37
CA PHE A 63 -4.09 13.64 -16.46
C PHE A 63 -4.81 14.47 -15.39
N SER A 64 -6.11 14.75 -15.55
CA SER A 64 -6.88 15.48 -14.52
C SER A 64 -6.92 14.72 -13.19
N ILE A 65 -6.83 13.39 -13.22
CA ILE A 65 -6.76 12.54 -12.03
C ILE A 65 -5.48 12.84 -11.23
N LEU A 66 -4.35 13.05 -11.90
CA LEU A 66 -3.10 13.39 -11.21
C LEU A 66 -3.17 14.76 -10.56
N GLU A 67 -3.77 15.74 -11.24
CA GLU A 67 -3.99 17.07 -10.68
C GLU A 67 -4.87 17.00 -9.44
N GLN A 68 -5.99 16.27 -9.52
CA GLN A 68 -6.91 16.07 -8.41
C GLN A 68 -6.20 15.44 -7.21
N VAL A 69 -5.47 14.34 -7.41
CA VAL A 69 -4.77 13.64 -6.30
C VAL A 69 -3.70 14.54 -5.65
N VAL A 70 -3.02 15.38 -6.42
CA VAL A 70 -2.07 16.35 -5.86
C VAL A 70 -2.77 17.42 -5.03
N GLN A 71 -3.93 17.92 -5.47
CA GLN A 71 -4.72 18.91 -4.72
C GLN A 71 -5.33 18.32 -3.44
N GLU A 72 -5.73 17.05 -3.48
CA GLU A 72 -6.35 16.34 -2.36
C GLU A 72 -5.33 15.72 -1.37
N ALA A 73 -4.03 15.85 -1.65
CA ALA A 73 -2.98 15.30 -0.80
C ALA A 73 -3.04 15.84 0.64
N ARG A 74 -3.04 14.94 1.62
CA ARG A 74 -3.09 15.31 3.04
C ARG A 74 -1.69 15.65 3.56
N MET A 75 -1.56 16.84 4.13
CA MET A 75 -0.35 17.28 4.83
C MET A 75 -0.52 17.03 6.32
N MET A 76 0.39 16.27 6.91
CA MET A 76 0.33 15.88 8.32
C MET A 76 1.69 16.05 8.97
N ASP A 77 1.71 16.50 10.22
CA ASP A 77 2.92 16.51 11.04
C ASP A 77 3.17 15.09 11.56
N ILE A 78 4.42 14.62 11.47
CA ILE A 78 4.80 13.28 11.93
C ILE A 78 4.46 13.03 13.41
N ARG A 79 4.43 14.10 14.22
CA ARG A 79 4.13 14.02 15.65
C ARG A 79 2.63 13.81 15.93
N ASP A 80 1.76 14.10 14.95
CA ASP A 80 0.32 13.95 15.09
C ASP A 80 -0.21 12.62 14.52
N ILE A 81 0.62 11.88 13.77
CA ILE A 81 0.28 10.57 13.19
C ILE A 81 -0.20 9.57 14.25
N ALA A 82 0.47 9.52 15.41
CA ALA A 82 0.10 8.59 16.49
C ALA A 82 -1.33 8.83 17.01
N LYS A 83 -1.74 10.10 17.12
CA LYS A 83 -3.08 10.49 17.61
C LYS A 83 -4.17 10.14 16.61
N GLU A 84 -3.92 10.32 15.31
CA GLU A 84 -4.89 9.95 14.26
C GLU A 84 -5.01 8.44 14.09
N SER A 85 -3.93 7.67 14.26
CA SER A 85 -3.97 6.21 14.19
C SER A 85 -4.81 5.59 15.30
N GLU A 86 -4.81 6.18 16.50
CA GLU A 86 -5.67 5.78 17.62
C GLU A 86 -7.15 6.10 17.35
N GLN A 87 -7.45 7.16 16.60
CA GLN A 87 -8.81 7.57 16.25
C GLN A 87 -9.40 6.80 15.06
N ALA A 88 -8.56 6.33 14.13
CA ALA A 88 -8.97 5.64 12.91
C ALA A 88 -9.28 4.15 13.13
N ALA A 89 -8.82 3.56 14.24
CA ALA A 89 -9.26 2.24 14.66
C ALA A 89 -10.46 2.42 15.60
N PRO A 90 -11.71 2.27 15.14
CA PRO A 90 -12.79 2.02 16.09
C PRO A 90 -12.37 0.79 16.89
N GLU A 91 -12.37 0.90 18.23
CA GLU A 91 -12.30 -0.28 19.07
C GLU A 91 -13.48 -1.17 18.66
N VAL A 92 -13.18 -2.25 17.95
CA VAL A 92 -14.20 -3.24 17.62
C VAL A 92 -14.60 -3.86 18.94
N GLU A 93 -15.82 -3.56 19.39
CA GLU A 93 -16.36 -4.12 20.62
C GLU A 93 -16.45 -5.64 20.47
N GLN A 94 -15.61 -6.36 21.22
CA GLN A 94 -15.63 -7.81 21.25
C GLN A 94 -16.75 -8.27 22.17
N VAL A 95 -17.86 -8.70 21.58
CA VAL A 95 -18.97 -9.31 22.31
C VAL A 95 -18.76 -10.82 22.44
N GLN A 96 -19.07 -11.39 23.61
CA GLN A 96 -18.98 -12.84 23.83
C GLN A 96 -20.20 -13.60 23.27
N ALA A 97 -21.28 -12.90 22.94
CA ALA A 97 -22.50 -13.46 22.40
C ALA A 97 -23.10 -12.51 21.36
N VAL A 98 -23.67 -13.10 20.32
CA VAL A 98 -24.38 -12.38 19.25
C VAL A 98 -25.77 -11.99 19.76
N GLU A 99 -26.22 -10.76 19.49
CA GLU A 99 -27.58 -10.33 19.83
C GLU A 99 -28.63 -11.08 18.99
N GLU A 100 -29.84 -11.27 19.55
CA GLU A 100 -30.91 -12.12 19.00
C GLU A 100 -31.37 -11.75 17.57
N HIS A 101 -31.03 -10.54 17.09
CA HIS A 101 -31.37 -10.04 15.76
C HIS A 101 -30.18 -9.49 14.98
N ALA A 102 -28.95 -9.83 15.36
CA ALA A 102 -27.76 -9.35 14.65
C ALA A 102 -27.59 -10.05 13.28
N VAL A 103 -27.11 -9.29 12.30
CA VAL A 103 -26.71 -9.84 10.99
C VAL A 103 -25.26 -10.28 11.09
N VAL A 104 -25.01 -11.57 10.89
CA VAL A 104 -23.65 -12.13 10.89
C VAL A 104 -23.08 -12.09 9.47
N LEU A 105 -21.94 -11.43 9.31
CA LEU A 105 -21.16 -11.44 8.08
C LEU A 105 -19.99 -12.41 8.28
N ASP A 106 -20.08 -13.60 7.66
CA ASP A 106 -18.97 -14.55 7.66
C ASP A 106 -17.93 -14.14 6.62
N ILE A 107 -16.71 -13.85 7.08
CA ILE A 107 -15.55 -13.46 6.26
C ILE A 107 -14.47 -14.55 6.23
N ARG A 108 -14.76 -15.73 6.79
CA ARG A 108 -13.85 -16.87 6.79
C ARG A 108 -13.70 -17.44 5.38
N SER A 109 -12.60 -18.15 5.14
CA SER A 109 -12.40 -18.82 3.86
C SER A 109 -13.36 -20.00 3.70
N PRO A 110 -13.67 -20.44 2.46
CA PRO A 110 -14.59 -21.56 2.23
C PRO A 110 -14.16 -22.85 2.94
N GLU A 111 -12.86 -23.10 3.04
CA GLU A 111 -12.31 -24.27 3.72
C GLU A 111 -12.60 -24.23 5.24
N GLU A 112 -12.52 -23.05 5.86
CA GLU A 112 -12.82 -22.85 7.29
C GLU A 112 -14.32 -22.89 7.59
N GLU A 113 -15.16 -22.48 6.63
CA GLU A 113 -16.61 -22.59 6.71
C GLU A 113 -17.06 -24.07 6.65
N ASP A 114 -16.49 -24.84 5.72
CA ASP A 114 -16.76 -26.27 5.55
C ASP A 114 -16.36 -27.09 6.80
N ASP A 115 -15.22 -26.77 7.41
CA ASP A 115 -14.71 -27.46 8.61
C ASP A 115 -15.50 -27.12 9.88
N ASN A 116 -16.07 -25.92 9.98
CA ASN A 116 -16.84 -25.48 11.16
C ASN A 116 -17.99 -24.52 10.78
N PRO A 117 -19.14 -25.06 10.35
CA PRO A 117 -20.29 -24.26 9.94
C PRO A 117 -20.93 -23.52 11.12
N LEU A 118 -21.54 -22.36 10.85
CA LEU A 118 -22.23 -21.54 11.85
C LEU A 118 -23.69 -21.95 12.09
N GLU A 119 -24.21 -22.91 11.32
CA GLU A 119 -25.57 -23.46 11.45
C GLU A 119 -25.67 -24.58 12.51
#